data_AF-B0KHB3-F1
#
_entry.id   AF-B0KHB3-F1
#
_cell.length_a   1.000
_cell.length_b   1.000
_cell.length_c   1.000
_cell.angle_alpha   90.00
_cell.angle_beta   90.00
_cell.angle_gamma   90.00
#
_symmetry.space_group_name_H-M   'P 1'
#
loop_
_entity.id
_entity.type
_entity.pdbx_description
1 polymer ?
#
loop_
_entity_poly.entity_id
_entity_poly.type
_entity_poly.pdbx_seq_one_letter_code
_entity_poly.pdbx_strand_id
1 'polypeptide(L)'
;MNPIAQAALDRAHRPTPAPAPAAAYSTETAIRPKPIPVLVVHGPINEYMRQQARKEATDTVLAMHRTLAATNGVALVVEHLKRTAADKPGSHIAGYLDVIQLLEQGQ
;
A
#
# COMPACT_ATOMS: atom_id res chain seq x y z
N MET A 1 -33.68 27.22 17.95
CA MET A 1 -32.57 26.32 17.59
C MET A 1 -32.43 26.31 16.07
N ASN A 2 -31.21 26.45 15.55
CA ASN A 2 -30.98 26.52 14.10
C ASN A 2 -31.00 25.09 13.50
N PRO A 3 -31.89 24.79 12.54
CA PRO A 3 -32.00 23.46 11.94
C PRO A 3 -30.73 23.00 11.23
N ILE A 4 -29.90 23.95 10.76
CA ILE A 4 -28.61 23.65 10.12
C ILE A 4 -27.60 23.10 11.14
N ALA A 5 -27.62 23.61 12.38
CA ALA A 5 -26.74 23.15 13.44
C ALA A 5 -27.11 21.72 13.90
N GLN A 6 -28.40 21.39 13.93
CA GLN A 6 -28.88 20.04 14.24
C GLN A 6 -28.48 19.05 13.13
N ALA A 7 -28.62 19.43 11.86
CA ALA A 7 -28.21 18.58 10.74
C ALA A 7 -26.67 18.32 10.73
N ALA A 8 -25.86 19.31 11.13
CA ALA A 8 -24.41 19.13 11.24
C ALA A 8 -24.03 18.19 12.40
N LEU A 9 -24.70 18.31 13.54
CA LEU A 9 -24.49 17.45 14.70
C LEU A 9 -24.91 16.00 14.42
N ASP A 10 -26.05 15.80 13.78
CA ASP A 10 -26.57 14.48 13.40
C ASP A 10 -25.60 13.75 12.43
N ARG A 11 -24.97 14.51 11.52
CA ARG A 11 -23.96 13.99 10.61
C ARG A 11 -22.66 13.57 11.31
N ALA A 12 -22.27 14.27 12.38
CA ALA A 12 -21.10 13.93 13.18
C ALA A 12 -21.31 12.70 14.07
N HIS A 13 -22.56 12.42 14.46
CA HIS A 13 -22.93 11.24 15.24
C HIS A 13 -23.14 9.98 14.40
N ARG A 14 -23.11 10.06 13.08
CA ARG A 14 -23.11 8.84 12.26
C ARG A 14 -21.80 8.09 12.46
N PRO A 15 -21.85 6.83 12.92
CA PRO A 15 -20.65 6.00 12.97
C PRO A 15 -20.09 5.89 11.55
N THR A 16 -18.87 6.35 11.34
CA THR A 16 -18.12 6.06 10.13
C THR A 16 -18.04 4.54 9.98
N PRO A 17 -18.19 3.99 8.75
CA PRO A 17 -17.91 2.59 8.55
C PRO A 17 -16.50 2.30 9.07
N ALA A 18 -16.40 1.31 9.95
CA ALA A 18 -15.15 0.89 10.57
C ALA A 18 -14.05 0.73 9.50
N PRO A 19 -12.78 1.04 9.82
CA PRO A 19 -11.68 0.63 8.96
C PRO A 19 -11.81 -0.87 8.72
N ALA A 20 -11.73 -1.26 7.44
CA ALA A 20 -11.78 -2.64 7.01
C ALA A 20 -10.88 -3.53 7.91
N PRO A 21 -11.31 -4.76 8.23
CA PRO A 21 -10.61 -5.59 9.20
C PRO A 21 -9.16 -5.78 8.77
N ALA A 22 -8.25 -5.69 9.74
CA ALA A 22 -6.88 -6.14 9.62
C ALA A 22 -6.88 -7.50 8.92
N ALA A 23 -6.45 -7.51 7.65
CA ALA A 23 -6.40 -8.72 6.86
C ALA A 23 -5.35 -9.62 7.50
N ALA A 24 -5.85 -10.69 8.12
CA ALA A 24 -5.11 -11.76 8.72
C ALA A 24 -3.90 -12.16 7.86
N TYR A 25 -2.73 -12.22 8.50
CA TYR A 25 -1.57 -12.89 7.97
C TYR A 25 -1.91 -14.38 7.83
N SER A 26 -2.38 -14.79 6.65
CA SER A 26 -2.45 -16.21 6.29
C SER A 26 -1.05 -16.68 5.91
N THR A 27 -0.45 -17.48 6.79
CA THR A 27 0.65 -18.39 6.47
C THR A 27 0.12 -19.48 5.55
N GLU A 28 0.21 -19.30 4.23
CA GLU A 28 -0.03 -20.41 3.31
C GLU A 28 1.09 -20.49 2.27
N THR A 29 1.71 -21.66 2.29
CA THR A 29 2.77 -22.19 1.45
C THR A 29 2.48 -21.99 -0.04
N ALA A 30 3.53 -21.69 -0.79
CA ALA A 30 3.55 -21.33 -2.21
C ALA A 30 2.66 -22.17 -3.15
N ILE A 31 2.00 -21.49 -4.11
CA ILE A 31 1.92 -21.74 -5.57
C ILE A 31 0.79 -20.86 -6.17
N ARG A 32 1.07 -20.22 -7.32
CA ARG A 32 0.36 -19.13 -8.07
C ARG A 32 0.68 -17.69 -7.63
N PRO A 33 0.85 -16.74 -8.57
CA PRO A 33 0.85 -15.33 -8.24
C PRO A 33 -0.56 -14.99 -7.77
N LYS A 34 -0.77 -15.05 -6.46
CA LYS A 34 -1.97 -14.51 -5.83
C LYS A 34 -2.03 -13.05 -6.26
N PRO A 35 -3.15 -12.58 -6.86
CA PRO A 35 -3.29 -11.17 -7.20
C PRO A 35 -2.95 -10.37 -5.96
N ILE A 36 -1.95 -9.51 -6.07
CA ILE A 36 -1.60 -8.58 -5.00
C ILE A 36 -2.90 -7.88 -4.62
N PRO A 37 -3.31 -7.89 -3.34
CA PRO A 37 -4.57 -7.29 -2.93
C PRO A 37 -4.54 -5.83 -3.36
N VAL A 38 -5.46 -5.46 -4.25
CA VAL A 38 -5.62 -4.08 -4.69
C VAL A 38 -6.18 -3.31 -3.50
N LEU A 39 -5.30 -2.62 -2.76
CA LEU A 39 -5.75 -1.69 -1.75
C LEU A 39 -6.40 -0.51 -2.46
N VAL A 40 -7.73 -0.42 -2.35
CA VAL A 40 -8.49 0.69 -2.93
C VAL A 40 -8.25 1.92 -2.05
N VAL A 41 -7.40 2.82 -2.56
CA VAL A 41 -7.04 4.08 -1.91
C VAL A 41 -8.17 5.10 -2.17
N HIS A 42 -8.83 5.55 -1.11
CA HIS A 42 -9.94 6.51 -1.21
C HIS A 42 -9.56 7.89 -0.65
N GLY A 43 -9.80 8.95 -1.42
CA GLY A 43 -9.65 10.34 -1.00
C GLY A 43 -8.28 10.96 -1.31
N PRO A 44 -8.19 12.31 -1.37
CA PRO A 44 -7.04 13.02 -1.91
C PRO A 44 -5.76 12.85 -1.08
N ILE A 45 -5.86 12.77 0.25
CA ILE A 45 -4.71 12.56 1.13
C ILE A 45 -4.11 11.17 0.93
N ASN A 46 -4.98 10.15 0.82
CA ASN A 46 -4.53 8.79 0.65
C ASN A 46 -3.90 8.58 -0.74
N GLU A 47 -4.42 9.25 -1.76
CA GLU A 47 -3.82 9.25 -3.10
C GLU A 47 -2.44 9.90 -3.10
N TYR A 48 -2.27 11.04 -2.41
CA TYR A 48 -0.96 11.65 -2.23
C TYR A 48 0.03 10.71 -1.52
N MET A 49 -0.40 10.07 -0.43
CA MET A 49 0.43 9.10 0.31
C MET A 49 0.86 7.93 -0.58
N ARG A 50 -0.03 7.42 -1.44
CA ARG A 50 0.30 6.39 -2.43
C ARG A 50 1.35 6.86 -3.43
N GLN A 51 1.21 8.08 -3.97
CA GLN A 51 2.18 8.63 -4.92
C GLN A 51 3.55 8.87 -4.28
N GLN A 52 3.55 9.40 -3.06
CA GLN A 52 4.77 9.60 -2.27
C GLN A 52 5.47 8.27 -1.98
N ALA A 53 4.72 7.26 -1.56
CA ALA A 53 5.19 5.90 -1.37
C ALA A 53 5.80 5.29 -2.63
N ARG A 54 5.15 5.47 -3.79
CA ARG A 54 5.65 4.98 -5.07
C ARG A 54 6.99 5.62 -5.44
N LYS A 55 7.14 6.93 -5.17
CA LYS A 55 8.40 7.64 -5.36
C LYS A 55 9.50 7.07 -4.46
N GLU A 56 9.23 6.93 -3.16
CA GLU A 56 10.17 6.35 -2.20
C GLU A 56 10.60 4.92 -2.57
N ALA A 57 9.65 4.08 -3.01
CA ALA A 57 9.92 2.73 -3.47
C ALA A 57 10.81 2.73 -4.73
N THR A 58 10.54 3.62 -5.70
CA THR A 58 11.38 3.78 -6.90
C THR A 58 12.81 4.22 -6.54
N ASP A 59 12.94 5.20 -5.66
CA ASP A 59 14.25 5.68 -5.19
C ASP A 59 15.05 4.56 -4.50
N THR A 60 14.36 3.71 -3.74
CA THR A 60 14.96 2.53 -3.10
C THR A 60 15.45 1.51 -4.12
N VAL A 61 14.65 1.22 -5.16
CA VAL A 61 15.05 0.32 -6.25
C VAL A 61 16.28 0.86 -6.98
N LEU A 62 16.32 2.15 -7.28
CA LEU A 62 17.46 2.81 -7.91
C LEU A 62 18.72 2.73 -7.03
N ALA A 63 18.58 2.97 -5.72
CA ALA A 63 19.68 2.79 -4.77
C ALA A 63 20.19 1.34 -4.74
N MET A 64 19.29 0.37 -4.90
CA MET A 64 19.58 -1.07 -4.92
C MET A 64 19.89 -1.63 -6.33
N HIS A 65 20.17 -0.80 -7.33
CA HIS A 65 20.40 -1.24 -8.72
C HIS A 65 21.47 -2.34 -8.84
N ARG A 66 22.53 -2.32 -8.01
CA ARG A 66 23.57 -3.35 -7.99
C ARG A 66 23.03 -4.70 -7.52
N THR A 67 22.15 -4.69 -6.52
CA THR A 67 21.47 -5.88 -6.03
C THR A 67 20.51 -6.40 -7.09
N LEU A 68 19.78 -5.52 -7.78
CA LEU A 68 18.86 -5.88 -8.86
C LEU A 68 19.56 -6.65 -10.00
N ALA A 69 20.81 -6.28 -10.32
CA ALA A 69 21.60 -6.92 -11.38
C ALA A 69 22.12 -8.33 -11.03
N ALA A 70 21.96 -8.80 -9.78
CA ALA A 70 22.35 -10.15 -9.38
C ALA A 70 21.29 -11.19 -9.83
N THR A 71 21.68 -12.46 -9.94
CA THR A 71 20.82 -13.56 -10.42
C THR A 71 19.49 -13.69 -9.66
N ASN A 72 19.46 -13.37 -8.36
CA ASN A 72 18.25 -13.36 -7.52
C ASN A 72 17.91 -11.94 -7.01
N GLY A 73 18.39 -10.91 -7.71
CA GLY A 73 18.34 -9.52 -7.28
C GLY A 73 16.94 -8.97 -7.08
N VAL A 74 16.05 -9.27 -8.02
CA VAL A 74 14.64 -8.82 -7.99
C VAL A 74 13.93 -9.35 -6.74
N ALA A 75 14.12 -10.63 -6.39
CA ALA A 75 13.49 -11.22 -5.21
C ALA A 75 13.95 -10.55 -3.90
N LEU A 76 15.24 -10.22 -3.79
CA LEU A 76 15.79 -9.52 -2.63
C LEU A 76 15.27 -8.08 -2.52
N VAL A 77 15.17 -7.37 -3.64
CA VAL A 77 14.61 -6.01 -3.67
C VAL A 77 13.12 -6.04 -3.29
N VAL A 78 12.36 -7.00 -3.81
CA VAL A 78 10.94 -7.18 -3.45
C VAL A 78 10.77 -7.49 -1.96
N GLU A 79 11.61 -8.37 -1.39
CA GLU A 79 11.57 -8.67 0.04
C GLU A 79 11.90 -7.43 0.89
N HIS A 80 12.90 -6.65 0.48
CA HIS A 80 13.24 -5.38 1.12
C HIS A 80 12.08 -4.38 1.08
N LEU A 81 11.45 -4.19 -0.09
CA LEU A 81 10.28 -3.31 -0.25
C LEU A 81 9.10 -3.76 0.61
N LYS A 82 8.83 -5.07 0.67
CA LYS A 82 7.77 -5.64 1.53
C LYS A 82 8.04 -5.39 3.01
N ARG A 83 9.29 -5.58 3.47
CA ARG A 83 9.68 -5.30 4.87
C ARG A 83 9.53 -3.82 5.20
N THR A 84 9.96 -2.93 4.30
CA THR A 84 9.85 -1.48 4.50
C THR A 84 8.39 -0.99 4.54
N ALA A 85 7.48 -1.67 3.83
CA ALA A 85 6.07 -1.34 3.78
C ALA A 85 5.26 -1.89 4.98
N ALA A 86 5.75 -2.90 5.70
CA ALA A 86 4.97 -3.71 6.64
C ALA A 86 4.27 -2.90 7.76
N ASP A 87 4.93 -1.86 8.28
CA ASP A 87 4.42 -1.04 9.39
C ASP A 87 3.77 0.28 8.95
N LYS A 88 3.52 0.45 7.64
CA LYS A 88 3.02 1.71 7.08
C LYS A 88 1.50 1.69 6.87
N PRO A 89 0.85 2.87 6.75
CA PRO A 89 -0.58 2.94 6.43
C PRO A 89 -0.91 2.27 5.10
N GLY A 90 -2.14 1.76 4.94
CA GLY A 90 -2.55 1.02 3.74
C GLY A 90 -2.35 1.78 2.42
N SER A 91 -2.57 3.09 2.38
CA SER A 91 -2.29 3.92 1.21
C SER A 91 -0.81 3.97 0.85
N HIS A 92 0.07 3.95 1.85
CA HIS A 92 1.52 3.86 1.67
C HIS A 92 1.93 2.47 1.17
N ILE A 93 1.36 1.41 1.76
CA ILE A 93 1.57 0.03 1.32
C ILE A 93 1.18 -0.12 -0.16
N ALA A 94 0.04 0.43 -0.57
CA ALA A 94 -0.43 0.38 -1.95
C ALA A 94 0.60 0.94 -2.95
N GLY A 95 1.28 2.05 -2.61
CA GLY A 95 2.31 2.62 -3.49
C GLY A 95 3.57 1.75 -3.60
N TYR A 96 3.96 1.05 -2.54
CA TYR A 96 5.04 0.05 -2.60
C TYR A 96 4.64 -1.17 -3.43
N LEU A 97 3.39 -1.62 -3.29
CA LEU A 97 2.85 -2.73 -4.06
C LEU A 97 2.81 -2.44 -5.56
N ASP A 98 2.50 -1.19 -5.97
CA ASP A 98 2.56 -0.78 -7.38
C ASP A 98 3.96 -0.99 -7.98
N VAL A 99 5.02 -0.65 -7.24
CA VAL A 99 6.41 -0.81 -7.71
C VAL A 99 6.84 -2.27 -7.68
N ILE A 100 6.47 -3.02 -6.64
CA ILE A 100 6.72 -4.48 -6.58
C ILE A 100 6.09 -5.17 -7.78
N GLN A 101 4.86 -4.81 -8.13
CA GLN A 101 4.17 -5.39 -9.28
C GLN A 101 4.88 -5.07 -10.60
N LEU A 102 5.41 -3.85 -10.77
CA LEU A 102 6.22 -3.48 -11.93
C LEU A 102 7.51 -4.31 -12.03
N LEU A 103 8.20 -4.52 -10.90
CA LEU A 103 9.41 -5.35 -10.83
C LEU A 103 9.12 -6.81 -11.17
N GLU A 104 8.01 -7.36 -10.67
CA GLU A 104 7.60 -8.74 -10.97
C GLU A 104 7.14 -8.91 -12.43
N GLN A 105 6.68 -7.83 -13.08
CA GLN A 105 6.32 -7.81 -14.50
C GLN A 105 7.51 -7.61 -15.45
N GLY A 106 8.71 -7.34 -14.94
CA GLY A 106 9.94 -7.21 -15.72
C GLY A 106 10.06 -5.91 -16.53
N GLN A 107 9.44 -4.83 -16.05
CA GLN A 107 9.55 -3.48 -16.63
C GLN A 107 10.65 -2.66 -15.98
#